data_AF-A0A521KYQ7-F1
#
_entry.id   AF-A0A521KYQ7-F1
#
_cell.length_a   1.000
_cell.length_b   1.000
_cell.length_c   1.000
_cell.angle_alpha   90.00
_cell.angle_beta   90.00
_cell.angle_gamma   90.00
#
_symmetry.space_group_name_H-M   'P 1'
#
loop_
_entity.id
_entity.type
_entity.pdbx_description
1 polymer ?
#
loop_
_entity_poly.entity_id
_entity_poly.type
_entity_poly.pdbx_seq_one_letter_code
_entity_poly.pdbx_strand_id
1 'polypeptide(L)'
;QAFRRKARELGVAYVADEVVSFDSGGVTLKQGGRLEARAVVLAAGPWSGAVAARSGIALPVEPRRRSVFVFDVREAPGLTPLTIDPSGTWFRPEGRFYIGGTTPVEGNDPAGAPLEVQHEEWDEMVWPAIAGRVPAFEAAKVVNSWAGHYEYNTFDQNGIVGRHPERENLIFATGFSGHGIQQSPAVGRAVAELIVHGSYRTLDLSPFGYERISAGRPIRELNVV
;
A
#
# COMPACT_ATOMS: atom_id res chain seq x y z
N GLN A 1 -2.21 -12.55 9.03
CA GLN A 1 -1.57 -13.84 9.40
C GLN A 1 -2.16 -15.07 8.69
N ALA A 2 -3.45 -15.10 8.31
CA ALA A 2 -4.07 -16.27 7.68
C ALA A 2 -3.40 -16.70 6.37
N PHE A 3 -3.18 -15.77 5.42
CA PHE A 3 -2.50 -16.06 4.15
C PHE A 3 -1.13 -16.72 4.34
N ARG A 4 -0.29 -16.17 5.23
CA ARG A 4 1.05 -16.72 5.51
C ARG A 4 1.00 -18.15 6.05
N ARG A 5 0.09 -18.43 6.99
CA ARG A 5 -0.08 -19.79 7.52
C ARG A 5 -0.50 -20.76 6.42
N LYS A 6 -1.51 -20.37 5.62
CA LYS A 6 -1.99 -21.24 4.55
C LYS A 6 -0.94 -21.48 3.46
N ALA A 7 -0.17 -20.47 3.09
CA ALA A 7 0.93 -20.62 2.15
C ALA A 7 1.98 -21.64 2.64
N ARG A 8 2.36 -21.57 3.93
CA ARG A 8 3.28 -22.53 4.54
C ARG A 8 2.72 -23.96 4.57
N GLU A 9 1.45 -24.12 4.92
CA GLU A 9 0.77 -25.43 4.88
C GLU A 9 0.78 -26.04 3.46
N LEU A 10 0.74 -25.20 2.43
CA LEU A 10 0.81 -25.61 1.02
C LEU A 10 2.26 -25.77 0.50
N GLY A 11 3.27 -25.68 1.38
CA GLY A 11 4.67 -25.93 1.03
C GLY A 11 5.46 -24.70 0.56
N VAL A 12 4.93 -23.48 0.71
CA VAL A 12 5.68 -22.25 0.37
C VAL A 12 6.82 -22.03 1.37
N ALA A 13 8.05 -21.98 0.87
CA ALA A 13 9.23 -21.61 1.63
C ALA A 13 9.28 -20.10 1.91
N TYR A 14 9.65 -19.73 3.14
CA TYR A 14 9.88 -18.33 3.53
C TYR A 14 11.36 -18.16 3.88
N VAL A 15 12.06 -17.35 3.10
CA VAL A 15 13.45 -16.97 3.35
C VAL A 15 13.46 -15.58 3.99
N ALA A 16 14.12 -15.45 5.15
CA ALA A 16 14.25 -14.18 5.86
C ALA A 16 15.56 -13.50 5.45
N ASP A 17 15.55 -12.82 4.31
CA ASP A 17 16.70 -12.06 3.77
C ASP A 17 16.22 -10.86 2.93
N GLU A 18 17.13 -9.95 2.63
CA GLU A 18 16.92 -8.78 1.76
C GLU A 18 17.37 -9.12 0.33
N VAL A 19 16.50 -8.85 -0.66
CA VAL A 19 16.87 -8.91 -2.07
C VAL A 19 17.66 -7.64 -2.43
N VAL A 20 18.88 -7.80 -2.94
CA VAL A 20 19.72 -6.67 -3.37
C VAL A 20 19.62 -6.40 -4.86
N SER A 21 19.33 -7.41 -5.68
CA SER A 21 19.09 -7.25 -7.12
C SER A 21 18.33 -8.47 -7.66
N PHE A 22 17.78 -8.34 -8.84
CA PHE A 22 17.13 -9.44 -9.55
C PHE A 22 17.32 -9.30 -11.06
N ASP A 23 17.23 -10.42 -11.77
CA ASP A 23 17.38 -10.49 -13.23
C ASP A 23 16.44 -11.55 -13.83
N SER A 24 16.69 -11.93 -15.08
CA SER A 24 15.88 -12.93 -15.80
C SER A 24 15.95 -14.34 -15.21
N GLY A 25 16.95 -14.64 -14.39
CA GLY A 25 17.20 -15.97 -13.83
C GLY A 25 16.98 -16.08 -12.32
N GLY A 26 16.68 -15.00 -11.60
CA GLY A 26 16.44 -15.08 -10.16
C GLY A 26 16.70 -13.80 -9.37
N VAL A 27 16.91 -13.98 -8.06
CA VAL A 27 17.18 -12.90 -7.11
C VAL A 27 18.50 -13.13 -6.35
N THR A 28 19.25 -12.06 -6.10
CA THR A 28 20.47 -12.06 -5.29
C THR A 28 20.15 -11.57 -3.89
N LEU A 29 20.62 -12.29 -2.87
CA LEU A 29 20.34 -12.01 -1.47
C LEU A 29 21.50 -11.28 -0.77
N LYS A 30 21.18 -10.47 0.23
CA LYS A 30 22.17 -9.65 0.97
C LYS A 30 23.12 -10.48 1.82
N GLN A 31 22.63 -11.54 2.48
CA GLN A 31 23.50 -12.43 3.27
C GLN A 31 24.37 -13.33 2.38
N GLY A 32 24.24 -13.21 1.06
CA GLY A 32 24.93 -14.02 0.07
C GLY A 32 24.03 -15.11 -0.51
N GLY A 33 24.42 -15.59 -1.68
CA GLY A 33 23.66 -16.60 -2.41
C GLY A 33 22.65 -16.02 -3.40
N ARG A 34 22.14 -16.92 -4.23
CA ARG A 34 21.21 -16.62 -5.31
C ARG A 34 20.08 -17.63 -5.28
N LEU A 35 18.86 -17.16 -5.44
CA LEU A 35 17.69 -18.02 -5.65
C LEU A 35 17.32 -17.94 -7.11
N GLU A 36 17.38 -19.08 -7.80
CA GLU A 36 16.93 -19.18 -9.17
C GLU A 36 15.40 -19.21 -9.23
N ALA A 37 14.84 -18.49 -10.19
CA ALA A 37 13.39 -18.43 -10.37
C ALA A 37 13.03 -18.20 -11.83
N ARG A 38 11.99 -18.90 -12.29
CA ARG A 38 11.39 -18.69 -13.62
C ARG A 38 10.47 -17.47 -13.66
N ALA A 39 9.98 -17.03 -12.50
CA ALA A 39 9.17 -15.84 -12.34
C ALA A 39 9.54 -15.16 -11.02
N VAL A 40 9.69 -13.83 -11.06
CA VAL A 40 9.98 -12.98 -9.90
C VAL A 40 8.83 -12.00 -9.76
N VAL A 41 8.22 -11.95 -8.58
CA VAL A 41 7.18 -10.97 -8.25
C VAL A 41 7.76 -9.91 -7.32
N LEU A 42 7.82 -8.67 -7.78
CA LEU A 42 8.18 -7.53 -6.93
C LEU A 42 6.94 -7.04 -6.18
N ALA A 43 6.85 -7.46 -4.92
CA ALA A 43 5.81 -7.08 -3.96
C ALA A 43 6.46 -6.53 -2.66
N ALA A 44 7.46 -5.67 -2.82
CA ALA A 44 8.30 -5.18 -1.72
C ALA A 44 7.72 -3.92 -1.04
N GLY A 45 6.41 -3.67 -1.18
CA GLY A 45 5.76 -2.56 -0.53
C GLY A 45 6.45 -1.22 -0.81
N PRO A 46 6.59 -0.34 0.20
CA PRO A 46 7.24 0.96 0.05
C PRO A 46 8.66 0.92 -0.51
N TRP A 47 9.34 -0.23 -0.46
CA TRP A 47 10.71 -0.40 -0.94
C TRP A 47 10.81 -0.82 -2.40
N SER A 48 9.69 -1.08 -3.08
CA SER A 48 9.69 -1.62 -4.44
C SER A 48 10.44 -0.75 -5.44
N GLY A 49 10.31 0.59 -5.36
CA GLY A 49 11.08 1.50 -6.22
C GLY A 49 12.59 1.37 -6.02
N ALA A 50 13.03 1.36 -4.75
CA ALA A 50 14.45 1.19 -4.42
C ALA A 50 15.01 -0.17 -4.85
N VAL A 51 14.25 -1.25 -4.68
CA VAL A 51 14.63 -2.61 -5.09
C VAL A 51 14.68 -2.73 -6.63
N ALA A 52 13.71 -2.14 -7.33
CA ALA A 52 13.68 -2.10 -8.80
C ALA A 52 14.87 -1.31 -9.37
N ALA A 53 15.22 -0.16 -8.76
CA ALA A 53 16.31 0.69 -9.20
C ALA A 53 17.68 -0.02 -9.17
N ARG A 54 17.91 -0.88 -8.16
CA ARG A 54 19.14 -1.72 -8.09
C ARG A 54 19.28 -2.69 -9.27
N SER A 55 18.19 -2.94 -10.00
CA SER A 55 18.15 -3.78 -11.19
C SER A 55 17.92 -2.98 -12.48
N GLY A 56 18.09 -1.65 -12.43
CA GLY A 56 17.98 -0.75 -13.58
C GLY A 56 16.56 -0.51 -14.08
N ILE A 57 15.55 -0.65 -13.21
CA ILE A 57 14.14 -0.41 -13.55
C ILE A 57 13.66 0.83 -12.82
N ALA A 58 13.13 1.80 -13.57
CA ALA A 58 12.50 2.99 -13.01
C ALA A 58 11.06 2.67 -12.58
N LEU A 59 10.82 2.57 -11.29
CA LEU A 59 9.49 2.30 -10.74
C LEU A 59 9.09 3.46 -9.81
N PRO A 60 8.00 4.20 -10.10
CA PRO A 60 7.62 5.42 -9.38
C PRO A 60 6.96 5.12 -8.02
N VAL A 61 7.57 4.27 -7.20
CA VAL A 61 7.03 3.82 -5.91
C VAL A 61 7.99 4.18 -4.78
N GLU A 62 7.49 4.86 -3.77
CA GLU A 62 8.31 5.31 -2.64
C GLU A 62 7.54 5.28 -1.30
N PRO A 63 8.26 5.25 -0.16
CA PRO A 63 7.63 5.34 1.14
C PRO A 63 7.14 6.76 1.42
N ARG A 64 5.87 6.91 1.77
CA ARG A 64 5.30 8.13 2.36
C ARG A 64 4.77 7.83 3.74
N ARG A 65 4.98 8.71 4.71
CA ARG A 65 4.56 8.46 6.10
C ARG A 65 3.10 8.83 6.31
N ARG A 66 2.35 8.03 7.06
CA ARG A 66 0.99 8.34 7.49
C ARG A 66 0.84 8.15 8.99
N SER A 67 0.30 9.15 9.67
CA SER A 67 -0.10 9.04 11.08
C SER A 67 -1.50 8.43 11.17
N VAL A 68 -1.70 7.59 12.19
CA VAL A 68 -3.00 7.00 12.50
C VAL A 68 -3.28 7.19 13.98
N PHE A 69 -4.50 7.59 14.28
CA PHE A 69 -4.97 7.89 15.63
C PHE A 69 -6.09 6.94 16.01
N VAL A 70 -6.03 6.41 17.22
CA VAL A 70 -7.14 5.72 17.88
C VAL A 70 -7.69 6.66 18.92
N PHE A 71 -9.00 6.90 18.89
CA PHE A 71 -9.66 7.84 19.78
C PHE A 71 -10.89 7.24 20.43
N ASP A 72 -11.16 7.71 21.65
CA ASP A 72 -12.30 7.35 22.47
C ASP A 72 -13.34 8.47 22.43
N VAL A 73 -14.61 8.11 22.51
CA VAL A 73 -15.75 9.04 22.48
C VAL A 73 -16.71 8.68 23.60
N ARG A 74 -17.36 9.68 24.20
CA ARG A 74 -18.23 9.46 25.36
C ARG A 74 -19.47 8.66 25.00
N GLU A 75 -20.11 9.03 23.89
CA GLU A 75 -21.32 8.41 23.37
C GLU A 75 -21.08 8.07 21.91
N ALA A 76 -21.19 6.79 21.55
CA ALA A 76 -21.00 6.37 20.16
C ALA A 76 -22.21 6.80 19.30
N PRO A 77 -22.01 7.37 18.09
CA PRO A 77 -23.08 7.80 17.19
C PRO A 77 -23.90 6.65 16.55
N GLY A 78 -23.90 5.45 17.14
CA GLY A 78 -24.55 4.26 16.59
C GLY A 78 -23.76 3.62 15.45
N LEU A 79 -24.47 3.06 14.46
CA LEU A 79 -23.85 2.38 13.32
C LEU A 79 -22.96 3.36 12.54
N THR A 80 -21.66 3.08 12.49
CA THR A 80 -20.67 3.93 11.81
C THR A 80 -19.91 3.12 10.77
N PRO A 81 -20.09 3.35 9.46
CA PRO A 81 -19.25 2.73 8.44
C PRO A 81 -17.86 3.41 8.38
N LEU A 82 -16.92 2.82 7.62
CA LEU A 82 -15.77 3.58 7.16
C LEU A 82 -16.28 4.83 6.44
N THR A 83 -15.91 5.98 6.98
CA THR A 83 -16.35 7.28 6.49
C THR A 83 -15.13 8.06 6.05
N ILE A 84 -15.22 8.62 4.85
CA ILE A 84 -14.21 9.49 4.25
C ILE A 84 -14.85 10.86 4.12
N ASP A 85 -14.26 11.86 4.75
CA ASP A 85 -14.63 13.26 4.56
C ASP A 85 -13.89 13.83 3.32
N PRO A 86 -14.51 14.73 2.54
CA PRO A 86 -13.85 15.38 1.41
C PRO A 86 -12.56 16.13 1.77
N SER A 87 -12.28 16.41 3.05
CA SER A 87 -10.99 16.93 3.50
C SER A 87 -9.83 15.92 3.37
N GLY A 88 -10.10 14.65 3.07
CA GLY A 88 -9.13 13.55 3.13
C GLY A 88 -9.02 12.93 4.53
N THR A 89 -9.81 13.39 5.50
CA THR A 89 -9.89 12.74 6.82
C THR A 89 -10.80 11.51 6.73
N TRP A 90 -10.39 10.41 7.36
CA TRP A 90 -11.22 9.21 7.44
C TRP A 90 -11.31 8.69 8.87
N PHE A 91 -12.39 7.97 9.15
CA PHE A 91 -12.55 7.24 10.39
C PHE A 91 -13.41 5.99 10.22
N ARG A 92 -13.22 5.01 11.11
CA ARG A 92 -14.11 3.85 11.26
C ARG A 92 -14.08 3.33 12.69
N PRO A 93 -15.03 2.49 13.11
CA PRO A 93 -14.94 1.77 14.36
C PRO A 93 -13.72 0.85 14.43
N GLU A 94 -13.15 0.74 15.64
CA GLU A 94 -12.08 -0.18 16.01
C GLU A 94 -12.36 -0.71 17.43
N GLY A 95 -13.18 -1.77 17.52
CA GLY A 95 -13.68 -2.28 18.80
C GLY A 95 -14.58 -1.26 19.51
N ARG A 96 -14.23 -0.89 20.75
CA ARG A 96 -14.94 0.17 21.51
C ARG A 96 -14.51 1.59 21.13
N PHE A 97 -13.45 1.71 20.34
CA PHE A 97 -12.84 2.97 19.93
C PHE A 97 -13.16 3.27 18.47
N TYR A 98 -12.61 4.38 18.01
CA TYR A 98 -12.52 4.72 16.61
C TYR A 98 -11.07 4.83 16.19
N ILE A 99 -10.81 4.59 14.92
CA ILE A 99 -9.51 4.76 14.28
C ILE A 99 -9.67 5.69 13.09
N GLY A 100 -8.71 6.59 12.88
CA GLY A 100 -8.73 7.54 11.78
C GLY A 100 -7.38 8.16 11.50
N GLY A 101 -7.35 8.98 10.46
CA GLY A 101 -6.19 9.70 10.01
C GLY A 101 -6.57 10.65 8.89
N THR A 102 -5.58 11.29 8.30
CA THR A 102 -5.77 12.22 7.18
C THR A 102 -4.62 12.12 6.20
N THR A 103 -4.81 12.70 5.02
CA THR A 103 -3.74 12.92 4.06
C THR A 103 -2.95 14.15 4.49
N PRO A 104 -1.61 14.07 4.65
CA PRO A 104 -0.80 15.24 4.97
C PRO A 104 -0.97 16.33 3.92
N VAL A 105 -0.86 17.60 4.34
CA VAL A 105 -0.94 18.77 3.45
C VAL A 105 0.13 18.67 2.36
N GLU A 106 -0.24 19.04 1.13
CA GLU A 106 0.67 19.05 -0.01
C GLU A 106 1.94 19.87 0.31
N GLY A 107 3.11 19.27 0.06
CA GLY A 107 4.42 19.84 0.42
C GLY A 107 4.96 19.42 1.79
N ASN A 108 4.15 18.81 2.66
CA ASN A 108 4.56 18.27 3.97
C ASN A 108 4.49 16.73 4.04
N ASP A 109 4.78 16.05 2.93
CA ASP A 109 4.76 14.59 2.85
C ASP A 109 6.07 14.05 2.26
N PRO A 110 7.28 14.32 2.80
CA PRO A 110 8.52 13.93 2.15
C PRO A 110 8.69 12.41 2.04
N ALA A 111 9.32 11.97 0.94
CA ALA A 111 9.63 10.56 0.72
C ALA A 111 10.62 10.05 1.78
N GLY A 112 10.32 8.89 2.38
CA GLY A 112 11.19 8.25 3.37
C GLY A 112 11.28 8.97 4.71
N ALA A 113 10.31 9.82 5.05
CA ALA A 113 10.24 10.44 6.37
C ALA A 113 10.30 9.41 7.51
N PRO A 114 10.95 9.73 8.65
CA PRO A 114 10.95 8.86 9.83
C PRO A 114 9.53 8.49 10.28
N LEU A 115 9.33 7.28 10.81
CA LEU A 115 8.03 6.83 11.32
C LEU A 115 7.70 7.44 12.70
N GLU A 116 7.65 8.76 12.75
CA GLU A 116 7.22 9.55 13.90
C GLU A 116 5.78 10.03 13.66
N VAL A 117 4.95 10.03 14.70
CA VAL A 117 3.56 10.50 14.60
C VAL A 117 3.57 12.03 14.55
N GLN A 118 2.85 12.62 13.59
CA GLN A 118 2.56 14.06 13.62
C GLN A 118 1.33 14.30 14.47
N HIS A 119 1.51 14.56 15.76
CA HIS A 119 0.37 14.78 16.64
C HIS A 119 -0.45 16.02 16.26
N GLU A 120 0.18 17.00 15.61
CA GLU A 120 -0.46 18.21 15.11
C GLU A 120 -1.53 17.91 14.04
N GLU A 121 -1.36 16.83 13.25
CA GLU A 121 -2.38 16.39 12.29
C GLU A 121 -3.71 16.05 12.98
N TRP A 122 -3.66 15.58 14.24
CA TRP A 122 -4.89 15.34 15.00
C TRP A 122 -5.61 16.65 15.31
N ASP A 123 -4.92 17.60 15.95
CA ASP A 123 -5.52 18.84 16.46
C ASP A 123 -5.93 19.80 15.35
N GLU A 124 -5.15 19.85 14.26
CA GLU A 124 -5.34 20.84 13.19
C GLU A 124 -6.22 20.33 12.04
N MET A 125 -6.30 19.00 11.84
CA MET A 125 -6.95 18.42 10.65
C MET A 125 -8.00 17.36 11.00
N VAL A 126 -7.61 16.30 11.73
CA VAL A 126 -8.50 15.15 11.95
C VAL A 126 -9.65 15.53 12.87
N TRP A 127 -9.37 16.04 14.06
CA TRP A 127 -10.40 16.35 15.06
C TRP A 127 -11.40 17.42 14.57
N PRO A 128 -10.97 18.57 14.02
CA PRO A 128 -11.90 19.57 13.48
C PRO A 128 -12.84 19.00 12.41
N ALA A 129 -12.31 18.17 11.50
CA ALA A 129 -13.10 17.56 10.42
C ALA A 129 -14.15 16.57 10.98
N ILE A 130 -13.73 15.64 11.84
CA ILE A 130 -14.65 14.60 12.34
C ILE A 130 -15.67 15.16 13.33
N ALA A 131 -15.29 16.12 14.18
CA ALA A 131 -16.19 16.77 15.13
C ALA A 131 -17.23 17.65 14.42
N GLY A 132 -16.82 18.35 13.35
CA GLY A 132 -17.74 19.11 12.51
C GLY A 132 -18.75 18.24 11.74
N ARG A 133 -18.39 16.98 11.45
CA ARG A 133 -19.23 16.04 10.72
C ARG A 133 -20.15 15.21 11.62
N VAL A 134 -19.66 14.83 12.79
CA VAL A 134 -20.31 13.92 13.73
C VAL A 134 -20.28 14.55 15.11
N PRO A 135 -21.39 15.14 15.60
CA PRO A 135 -21.40 15.86 16.88
C PRO A 135 -20.91 15.04 18.09
N ALA A 136 -21.10 13.72 18.06
CA ALA A 136 -20.62 12.81 19.10
C ALA A 136 -19.08 12.77 19.24
N PHE A 137 -18.35 13.25 18.22
CA PHE A 137 -16.89 13.29 18.21
C PHE A 137 -16.31 14.63 18.69
N GLU A 138 -17.15 15.59 19.10
CA GLU A 138 -16.69 16.86 19.65
C GLU A 138 -15.73 16.66 20.83
N ALA A 139 -16.05 15.72 21.73
CA ALA A 139 -15.21 15.37 22.87
C ALA A 139 -14.29 14.17 22.61
N ALA A 140 -13.92 13.90 21.36
CA ALA A 140 -13.02 12.79 21.01
C ALA A 140 -11.64 12.97 21.65
N LYS A 141 -11.09 11.89 22.21
CA LYS A 141 -9.77 11.89 22.84
C LYS A 141 -8.88 10.80 22.28
N VAL A 142 -7.70 11.18 21.78
CA VAL A 142 -6.68 10.21 21.35
C VAL A 142 -6.25 9.36 22.54
N VAL A 143 -6.28 8.05 22.34
CA VAL A 143 -5.83 7.03 23.32
C VAL A 143 -4.65 6.23 22.83
N ASN A 144 -4.38 6.23 21.51
CA ASN A 144 -3.20 5.62 20.93
C ASN A 144 -2.91 6.24 19.54
N SER A 145 -1.67 6.12 19.06
CA SER A 145 -1.29 6.56 17.73
C SER A 145 -0.03 5.85 17.25
N TRP A 146 0.13 5.72 15.93
CA TRP A 146 1.36 5.24 15.31
C TRP A 146 1.54 5.85 13.92
N ALA A 147 2.76 5.77 13.40
CA ALA A 147 3.08 6.11 12.02
C ALA A 147 3.43 4.85 11.23
N GLY A 148 3.05 4.83 9.96
CA GLY A 148 3.37 3.75 9.02
C GLY A 148 3.74 4.28 7.65
N HIS A 149 4.31 3.40 6.82
CA HIS A 149 4.59 3.73 5.43
C HIS A 149 3.39 3.39 4.54
N TYR A 150 2.95 4.36 3.77
CA TYR A 150 2.28 4.17 2.49
C TYR A 150 3.31 3.83 1.42
N GLU A 151 2.98 2.80 0.65
CA GLU A 151 3.63 2.49 -0.62
C GLU A 151 3.02 3.38 -1.71
N TYR A 152 3.57 4.57 -1.86
CA TYR A 152 2.97 5.61 -2.68
C TYR A 152 3.50 5.56 -4.11
N ASN A 153 2.61 5.32 -5.06
CA ASN A 153 2.89 5.51 -6.47
C ASN A 153 2.79 7.00 -6.84
N THR A 154 3.93 7.62 -7.14
CA THR A 154 4.04 9.05 -7.48
C THR A 154 3.49 9.42 -8.85
N PHE A 155 3.26 8.43 -9.72
CA PHE A 155 2.75 8.66 -11.06
C PHE A 155 1.25 8.97 -11.08
N ASP A 156 0.46 8.12 -10.43
CA ASP A 156 -1.01 8.21 -10.49
C ASP A 156 -1.74 7.63 -9.27
N GLN A 157 -1.00 7.31 -8.21
CA GLN A 157 -1.54 6.76 -6.96
C GLN A 157 -2.33 5.45 -7.12
N ASN A 158 -2.14 4.73 -8.23
CA ASN A 158 -2.77 3.44 -8.48
C ASN A 158 -1.77 2.27 -8.45
N GLY A 159 -2.26 1.06 -8.18
CA GLY A 159 -1.43 -0.14 -8.19
C GLY A 159 -0.69 -0.34 -9.52
N ILE A 160 0.46 -1.01 -9.45
CA ILE A 160 1.26 -1.45 -10.60
C ILE A 160 1.26 -2.97 -10.55
N VAL A 161 0.49 -3.57 -11.46
CA VAL A 161 0.23 -5.01 -11.51
C VAL A 161 0.40 -5.51 -12.93
N GLY A 162 1.25 -6.51 -13.11
CA GLY A 162 1.49 -7.12 -14.42
C GLY A 162 2.96 -7.35 -14.72
N ARG A 163 3.24 -7.89 -15.92
CA ARG A 163 4.60 -8.17 -16.38
C ARG A 163 5.33 -6.86 -16.73
N HIS A 164 6.64 -6.86 -16.60
CA HIS A 164 7.47 -5.82 -17.20
C HIS A 164 7.58 -6.08 -18.72
N PRO A 165 7.39 -5.06 -19.58
CA PRO A 165 7.30 -5.24 -21.03
C PRO A 165 8.58 -5.82 -21.67
N GLU A 166 9.74 -5.51 -21.10
CA GLU A 166 11.03 -6.00 -21.62
C GLU A 166 11.61 -7.17 -20.82
N ARG A 167 10.97 -7.54 -19.69
CA ARG A 167 11.47 -8.56 -18.76
C ARG A 167 10.30 -9.42 -18.32
N GLU A 168 9.84 -10.29 -19.21
CA GLU A 168 8.57 -11.02 -19.03
C GLU A 168 8.52 -11.87 -17.76
N ASN A 169 9.66 -12.33 -17.24
CA ASN A 169 9.74 -13.10 -16.01
C ASN A 169 9.57 -12.24 -14.74
N LEU A 170 9.61 -10.91 -14.86
CA LEU A 170 9.37 -9.96 -13.79
C LEU A 170 7.93 -9.50 -13.79
N ILE A 171 7.27 -9.63 -12.64
CA ILE A 171 5.89 -9.22 -12.41
C ILE A 171 5.87 -8.21 -11.26
N PHE A 172 5.13 -7.12 -11.42
CA PHE A 172 4.87 -6.15 -10.38
C PHE A 172 3.57 -6.47 -9.64
N ALA A 173 3.57 -6.21 -8.33
CA ALA A 173 2.38 -6.17 -7.48
C ALA A 173 2.67 -5.17 -6.35
N THR A 174 2.65 -3.89 -6.67
CA THR A 174 3.22 -2.80 -5.86
C THR A 174 2.52 -1.47 -6.14
N GLY A 175 2.81 -0.41 -5.39
CA GLY A 175 2.38 0.96 -5.67
C GLY A 175 0.91 1.23 -5.33
N PHE A 176 0.31 0.52 -4.38
CA PHE A 176 -1.15 0.58 -4.16
C PHE A 176 -1.66 1.86 -3.49
N SER A 177 -0.77 2.74 -3.01
CA SER A 177 -1.09 4.04 -2.39
C SER A 177 -2.26 3.97 -1.41
N GLY A 178 -2.27 2.93 -0.56
CA GLY A 178 -3.28 2.75 0.50
C GLY A 178 -4.38 1.74 0.28
N HIS A 179 -4.64 1.38 -0.97
CA HIS A 179 -5.71 0.45 -1.31
C HIS A 179 -5.28 -1.03 -1.21
N GLY A 180 -4.00 -1.27 -0.91
CA GLY A 180 -3.37 -2.59 -1.00
C GLY A 180 -4.01 -3.65 -0.10
N ILE A 181 -4.50 -3.28 1.09
CA ILE A 181 -5.20 -4.23 1.96
C ILE A 181 -6.46 -4.78 1.27
N GLN A 182 -7.28 -3.89 0.73
CA GLN A 182 -8.54 -4.23 0.08
C GLN A 182 -8.33 -4.99 -1.24
N GLN A 183 -7.30 -4.59 -1.99
CA GLN A 183 -7.01 -5.13 -3.33
C GLN A 183 -6.20 -6.44 -3.31
N SER A 184 -5.47 -6.73 -2.22
CA SER A 184 -4.55 -7.86 -2.14
C SER A 184 -5.12 -9.23 -2.56
N PRO A 185 -6.38 -9.61 -2.25
CA PRO A 185 -6.89 -10.92 -2.67
C PRO A 185 -7.08 -11.04 -4.19
N ALA A 186 -7.59 -9.98 -4.83
CA ALA A 186 -7.80 -9.94 -6.28
C ALA A 186 -6.48 -9.89 -7.03
N VAL A 187 -5.55 -9.04 -6.56
CA VAL A 187 -4.19 -8.93 -7.13
C VAL A 187 -3.44 -10.26 -7.01
N GLY A 188 -3.48 -10.90 -5.84
CA GLY A 188 -2.83 -12.20 -5.63
C GLY A 188 -3.34 -13.26 -6.60
N ARG A 189 -4.65 -13.29 -6.87
CA ARG A 189 -5.24 -14.18 -7.89
C ARG A 189 -4.75 -13.82 -9.29
N ALA A 190 -4.83 -12.56 -9.69
CA ALA A 190 -4.42 -12.12 -11.02
C ALA A 190 -2.93 -12.41 -11.30
N VAL A 191 -2.05 -12.18 -10.33
CA VAL A 191 -0.62 -12.52 -10.44
C VAL A 191 -0.41 -14.03 -10.55
N ALA A 192 -1.14 -14.84 -9.76
CA ALA A 192 -1.07 -16.30 -9.88
C ALA A 192 -1.55 -16.77 -11.27
N GLU A 193 -2.62 -16.19 -11.82
CA GLU A 193 -3.11 -16.48 -13.16
C GLU A 193 -2.08 -16.12 -14.25
N LEU A 194 -1.43 -14.96 -14.13
CA LEU A 194 -0.34 -14.59 -15.04
C LEU A 194 0.82 -15.59 -15.01
N ILE A 195 1.19 -16.10 -13.83
CA ILE A 195 2.28 -17.06 -13.67
C ILE A 195 1.89 -18.42 -14.25
N VAL A 196 0.69 -18.92 -13.95
CA VAL A 196 0.25 -20.28 -14.31
C VAL A 196 -0.26 -20.38 -15.74
N HIS A 197 -1.00 -19.37 -16.20
CA HIS A 197 -1.71 -19.40 -17.48
C HIS A 197 -1.13 -18.44 -18.53
N GLY A 198 -0.25 -17.52 -18.13
CA GLY A 198 0.29 -16.49 -19.03
C GLY A 198 -0.67 -15.33 -19.31
N SER A 199 -1.88 -15.34 -18.74
CA SER A 199 -2.88 -14.28 -18.93
C SER A 199 -3.82 -14.18 -17.72
N TYR A 200 -4.45 -13.01 -17.56
CA TYR A 200 -5.54 -12.83 -16.61
C TYR A 200 -6.74 -13.70 -17.01
N ARG A 201 -7.42 -14.31 -16.04
CA ARG A 201 -8.60 -15.18 -16.26
C ARG A 201 -9.83 -14.67 -15.55
N THR A 202 -9.71 -14.26 -14.29
CA THR A 202 -10.86 -13.85 -13.48
C THR A 202 -11.19 -12.38 -13.66
N LEU A 203 -10.16 -11.52 -13.67
CA LEU A 203 -10.30 -10.07 -13.75
C LEU A 203 -9.13 -9.51 -14.55
N ASP A 204 -9.43 -8.70 -15.56
CA ASP A 204 -8.40 -8.05 -16.36
C ASP A 204 -7.79 -6.87 -15.60
N LEU A 205 -6.53 -7.01 -15.20
CA LEU A 205 -5.75 -5.95 -14.56
C LEU A 205 -4.78 -5.26 -15.52
N SER A 206 -4.92 -5.44 -16.84
CA SER A 206 -4.10 -4.75 -17.85
C SER A 206 -4.10 -3.22 -17.69
N PRO A 207 -5.17 -2.54 -17.24
CA PRO A 207 -5.11 -1.11 -16.92
C PRO A 207 -4.04 -0.76 -15.87
N PHE A 208 -3.74 -1.66 -14.92
CA PHE A 208 -2.71 -1.47 -13.90
C PHE A 208 -1.30 -1.86 -14.36
N GLY A 209 -1.11 -2.19 -15.64
CA GLY A 209 0.18 -2.57 -16.22
C GLY A 209 1.24 -1.46 -16.16
N TYR A 210 2.51 -1.85 -16.23
CA TYR A 210 3.66 -0.94 -16.21
C TYR A 210 3.72 -0.08 -17.48
N GLU A 211 3.18 -0.57 -18.59
CA GLU A 211 3.14 0.10 -19.90
C GLU A 211 2.46 1.46 -19.84
N ARG A 212 1.51 1.66 -18.90
CA ARG A 212 0.87 2.96 -18.71
C ARG A 212 1.86 4.00 -18.19
N ILE A 213 2.81 3.59 -17.35
CA ILE A 213 3.84 4.46 -16.79
C ILE A 213 4.82 4.84 -17.89
N SER A 214 5.34 3.86 -18.63
CA SER A 214 6.28 4.13 -19.73
C SER A 214 5.65 4.97 -20.85
N ALA A 215 4.33 4.87 -21.04
CA ALA A 215 3.60 5.65 -22.02
C ALA A 215 3.04 6.98 -21.50
N GLY A 216 3.26 7.34 -20.22
CA GLY A 216 2.74 8.57 -19.63
C GLY A 216 1.21 8.68 -19.60
N ARG A 217 0.50 7.55 -19.42
CA ARG A 217 -0.97 7.47 -19.35
C ARG A 217 -1.44 7.17 -17.91
N PRO A 218 -1.62 8.20 -17.05
CA PRO A 218 -2.07 7.99 -15.68
C PRO A 218 -3.53 7.54 -15.62
N ILE A 219 -3.82 6.66 -14.66
CA ILE A 219 -5.19 6.38 -14.24
C ILE A 219 -5.40 7.15 -12.94
N ARG A 220 -6.16 8.24 -13.00
CA ARG A 220 -6.41 9.05 -11.81
C ARG A 220 -7.56 8.45 -11.00
N GLU A 221 -7.26 8.08 -9.76
CA GLU A 221 -8.27 7.83 -8.74
C GLU A 221 -8.64 9.17 -8.09
N LEU A 222 -9.91 9.56 -8.16
CA LEU A 222 -10.36 10.88 -7.70
C LEU A 222 -10.69 10.90 -6.20
N ASN A 223 -10.78 9.73 -5.56
CA ASN A 223 -11.19 9.59 -4.17
C ASN A 223 -10.13 8.84 -3.33
N VAL A 224 -8.86 9.18 -3.50
CA VAL A 224 -7.76 8.62 -2.68
C VAL A 224 -7.71 9.30 -1.32
N VAL A 225 -7.52 8.49 -0.28
CA VAL A 225 -7.32 8.90 1.12
C VAL A 225 -6.01 8.33 1.65
#